data_AF-A0A1M5B852-F1
#
_entry.id   AF-A0A1M5B852-F1
#
_cell.length_a   1.000
_cell.length_b   1.000
_cell.length_c   1.000
_cell.angle_alpha   90.00
_cell.angle_beta   90.00
_cell.angle_gamma   90.00
#
_symmetry.space_group_name_H-M   'P 1'
#
loop_
_entity.id
_entity.type
_entity.pdbx_description
1 polymer ?
#
loop_
_entity_poly.entity_id
_entity_poly.type
_entity_poly.pdbx_seq_one_letter_code
_entity_poly.pdbx_strand_id
1 'polypeptide(L)' 'MNGKGNCYDNAVVESFFKALKTELIYQNKYETRDHAKNSVFEYIETFYNTHRRH' A
#
# COMPACT_ATOMS: atom_id res chain seq x y z
N MET A 1 -27.41 1.33 -10.16
CA MET A 1 -26.43 2.35 -9.71
C MET A 1 -27.06 3.02 -8.50
N ASN A 2 -26.50 3.08 -7.29
CA ASN A 2 -25.16 3.54 -6.95
C ASN A 2 -24.89 3.19 -5.47
N GLY A 3 -24.18 2.09 -5.20
CA GLY A 3 -23.68 1.78 -3.86
C GLY A 3 -22.48 2.68 -3.60
N LYS A 4 -22.71 3.93 -3.18
CA LYS A 4 -21.65 4.86 -2.78
C LYS A 4 -20.84 4.20 -1.69
N GLY A 5 -19.62 3.79 -2.05
CA GLY A 5 -18.67 3.19 -1.13
C GLY A 5 -18.49 4.07 0.09
N ASN A 6 -18.38 3.41 1.25
CA ASN A 6 -18.12 4.07 2.51
C ASN A 6 -16.85 4.91 2.37
N CYS A 7 -16.98 6.24 2.40
CA CYS A 7 -15.88 7.17 2.12
C CYS A 7 -14.71 7.01 3.09
N TYR A 8 -14.96 6.50 4.29
CA TYR A 8 -13.93 6.12 5.25
C TYR A 8 -13.09 4.92 4.79
N ASP A 9 -13.73 3.90 4.23
CA ASP A 9 -13.04 2.71 3.70
C ASP A 9 -12.17 3.09 2.50
N ASN A 10 -12.73 3.92 1.60
CA ASN A 10 -11.99 4.44 0.46
C ASN A 10 -10.80 5.31 0.89
N ALA A 11 -10.96 6.19 1.89
CA ALA A 11 -9.88 7.07 2.33
C ALA A 11 -8.67 6.32 2.94
N VAL A 12 -8.93 5.25 3.70
CA VAL A 12 -7.86 4.41 4.27
C VAL A 12 -7.09 3.69 3.17
N VAL A 13 -7.82 3.11 2.20
CA VAL A 13 -7.26 2.40 1.05
C VAL A 13 -6.48 3.36 0.13
N GLU A 14 -7.02 4.54 -0.16
CA GLU A 14 -6.33 5.55 -0.97
C GLU A 14 -5.04 6.04 -0.29
N SER A 15 -5.07 6.22 1.03
CA SER A 15 -3.88 6.59 1.79
C SER A 15 -2.82 5.50 1.78
N PHE A 16 -3.23 4.22 1.86
CA PHE A 16 -2.32 3.07 1.74
C PHE A 16 -1.65 3.04 0.37
N PHE A 17 -2.43 3.12 -0.72
CA PHE A 17 -1.86 3.06 -2.06
C PHE A 17 -0.99 4.26 -2.41
N LYS A 18 -1.30 5.43 -1.85
CA LYS A 18 -0.43 6.60 -1.98
C LYS A 18 0.93 6.34 -1.34
N ALA A 19 0.95 5.92 -0.07
CA ALA A 19 2.16 5.61 0.69
C ALA A 19 2.98 4.50 0.01
N LEU A 20 2.34 3.38 -0.35
CA LEU A 20 2.96 2.27 -1.08
C LEU A 20 3.66 2.75 -2.36
N LYS A 21 3.00 3.61 -3.15
CA LYS A 21 3.59 4.10 -4.39
C LYS A 21 4.77 5.04 -4.13
N THR A 22 4.63 6.00 -3.23
CA THR A 22 5.67 7.01 -3.00
C THR A 22 6.88 6.49 -2.25
N GLU A 23 6.68 5.59 -1.28
CA GLU A 23 7.74 5.10 -0.41
C GLU A 23 8.39 3.84 -0.99
N LEU A 24 7.62 2.95 -1.61
CA LEU A 24 8.10 1.65 -2.07
C LEU A 24 8.26 1.59 -3.60
N ILE A 25 7.21 1.90 -4.37
CA ILE A 25 7.22 1.67 -5.84
C ILE A 25 8.07 2.70 -6.60
N TYR A 26 8.05 3.97 -6.21
CA TYR A 26 8.82 5.00 -6.91
C TYR A 26 10.30 5.01 -6.52
N GLN A 27 10.65 4.49 -5.35
CA GLN A 27 12.04 4.39 -4.89
C GLN A 27 12.74 3.12 -5.37
N ASN A 28 11.98 2.07 -5.73
CA ASN A 28 12.53 0.78 -6.16
C ASN A 28 12.15 0.46 -7.61
N LYS A 29 13.13 0.02 -8.41
CA LYS A 29 12.88 -0.57 -9.73
C LYS A 29 12.80 -2.09 -9.59
N TYR A 30 11.65 -2.66 -9.92
CA TYR A 30 11.45 -4.11 -9.91
C TYR A 30 11.75 -4.69 -11.29
N GLU A 31 12.66 -5.65 -11.33
CA GLU A 31 12.99 -6.39 -12.55
C GLU A 31 11.95 -7.48 -12.82
N THR A 32 11.41 -8.09 -11.77
CA THR A 32 10.41 -9.16 -11.86
C THR A 32 9.21 -8.88 -10.98
N ARG A 33 8.06 -9.45 -11.39
CA ARG A 33 6.80 -9.31 -10.67
C ARG A 33 6.83 -10.01 -9.29
N ASP A 34 7.68 -11.02 -9.14
CA ASP A 34 7.87 -11.74 -7.90
C ASP A 34 8.62 -10.88 -6.86
N HIS A 35 9.68 -10.20 -7.30
CA HIS A 35 10.39 -9.22 -6.48
C HIS A 35 9.45 -8.12 -5.97
N ALA A 36 8.61 -7.56 -6.85
CA ALA A 36 7.63 -6.56 -6.46
C ALA A 36 6.64 -7.09 -5.40
N LYS A 37 6.20 -8.35 -5.51
CA LYS A 37 5.31 -8.97 -4.53
C LYS A 37 5.97 -9.13 -3.17
N ASN A 38 7.21 -9.64 -3.13
CA ASN A 38 7.93 -9.80 -1.86
C ASN A 38 8.19 -8.45 -1.18
N SER A 39 8.60 -7.42 -1.94
CA SER A 39 8.80 -6.08 -1.37
C SER A 39 7.51 -5.47 -0.85
N VAL A 40 6.37 -5.66 -1.53
CA VAL A 40 5.06 -5.20 -1.04
C VAL A 40 4.68 -5.94 0.24
N PHE A 41 4.89 -7.25 0.29
CA PHE A 41 4.60 -8.07 1.47
C PHE A 41 5.43 -7.62 2.68
N GLU A 42 6.74 -7.46 2.50
CA GLU A 42 7.65 -6.98 3.54
C GLU A 42 7.30 -5.56 4.01
N TYR A 43 6.92 -4.66 3.09
CA TYR A 43 6.46 -3.32 3.43
C TYR A 43 5.18 -3.32 4.26
N ILE A 44 4.23 -4.21 3.96
CA ILE A 44 2.99 -4.35 4.75
C ILE A 44 3.31 -4.89 6.16
N GLU A 45 4.09 -5.98 6.26
CA GLU A 45 4.39 -6.62 7.54
C GLU A 45 5.29 -5.77 8.44
N THR A 46 6.33 -5.16 7.86
CA THR A 46 7.39 -4.49 8.63
C THR A 46 7.14 -3.01 8.79
N PHE A 47 6.60 -2.34 7.77
CA PHE A 47 6.52 -0.88 7.75
C PHE A 47 5.10 -0.40 8.07
N TYR A 48 4.09 -0.87 7.33
CA TYR A 48 2.73 -0.37 7.47
C TYR A 48 2.10 -0.77 8.80
N ASN A 49 2.21 -2.04 9.20
CA ASN A 49 1.67 -2.52 10.48
C ASN A 49 2.45 -2.03 11.72
N THR A 50 3.74 -1.71 11.57
CA THR A 50 4.58 -1.25 12.69
C THR A 50 4.47 0.26 12.90
N HIS A 51 4.40 1.05 11.82
CA HIS A 51 4.38 2.50 11.89
C HIS A 51 2.97 3.06 12.10
N ARG A 52 1.94 2.34 11.66
CA ARG A 52 0.53 2.70 11.88
C ARG A 52 -0.05 1.85 13.02
N ARG A 53 0.58 1.90 14.20
CA ARG A 53 -0.11 1.53 15.44
C ARG A 53 -1.25 2.52 15.63
N HIS A 54 -2.46 1.97 15.57
CA HIS A 54 -3.74 2.66 15.69
C HIS A 54 -3.85 3.49 16.97
#